data_AF-A0AAN6ULJ3-F1
#
_entry.id   AF-A0AAN6ULJ3-F1
#
_cell.length_a   1.000
_cell.length_b   1.000
_cell.length_c   1.000
_cell.angle_alpha   90.00
_cell.angle_beta   90.00
_cell.angle_gamma   90.00
#
_symmetry.space_group_name_H-M   'P 1'
#
loop_
_entity.id
_entity.type
_entity.pdbx_description
1 polymer ?
#
loop_
_entity_poly.entity_id
_entity_poly.type
_entity_poly.pdbx_seq_one_letter_code
_entity_poly.pdbx_strand_id
1 'polypeptide(L)'
;SGLGTLNTLPVELVLAILEFLDFQSLSRLRCVSLTANHITKSVLAYTEVMTHAAGPLTVLAATGLLRYHSCFSLRQALRSWECVSCLHYGGFLFLFTCERACSRCLSRNLAFHVTKKAAAKYYFGVHEDDAVALPTLYCLPGVYPAGPELIAHARKKTV
;
A
#
# COMPACT_ATOMS: atom_id res chain seq x y z
N SER A 1 21.77 3.60 23.63
CA SER A 1 20.70 4.47 23.08
C SER A 1 19.43 3.65 22.90
N GLY A 2 18.37 3.95 23.67
CA GLY A 2 17.11 3.18 23.71
C GLY A 2 16.04 3.67 22.72
N LEU A 3 14.76 3.41 23.03
CA LEU A 3 13.60 3.84 22.20
C LEU A 3 13.06 5.25 22.56
N GLY A 4 13.84 6.02 23.32
CA GLY A 4 13.40 7.34 23.81
C GLY A 4 12.20 7.22 24.74
N THR A 5 11.18 8.03 24.50
CA THR A 5 9.94 8.08 25.31
C THR A 5 9.14 6.77 25.27
N LEU A 6 9.29 5.94 24.22
CA LEU A 6 8.62 4.64 24.13
C LEU A 6 9.10 3.65 25.19
N ASN A 7 10.27 3.86 25.80
CA ASN A 7 10.75 3.04 26.91
C ASN A 7 9.87 3.16 28.17
N THR A 8 8.98 4.15 28.25
CA THR A 8 8.01 4.29 29.35
C THR A 8 6.83 3.33 29.24
N LEU A 9 6.64 2.71 28.07
CA LEU A 9 5.57 1.77 27.80
C LEU A 9 6.04 0.32 28.05
N PRO A 10 5.15 -0.57 28.53
CA PRO A 10 5.38 -2.01 28.48
C PRO A 10 5.72 -2.50 27.07
N VAL A 11 6.59 -3.50 26.97
CA VAL A 11 7.11 -3.99 25.68
C VAL A 11 6.00 -4.49 24.76
N GLU A 12 4.93 -5.05 25.32
CA GLU A 12 3.75 -5.52 24.62
C GLU A 12 3.03 -4.39 23.90
N LEU A 13 2.91 -3.22 24.54
CA LEU A 13 2.32 -2.03 23.93
C LEU A 13 3.21 -1.48 22.83
N VAL A 14 4.53 -1.48 23.03
CA VAL A 14 5.46 -1.06 21.99
C VAL A 14 5.33 -1.97 20.77
N LEU A 15 5.36 -3.29 20.95
CA LEU A 15 5.20 -4.25 19.85
C LEU A 15 3.86 -4.08 19.13
N ALA A 16 2.76 -3.88 19.86
CA ALA A 16 1.45 -3.61 19.28
C ALA A 16 1.46 -2.32 18.45
N ILE A 17 2.02 -1.22 18.97
CA ILE A 17 2.16 0.04 18.23
C ILE A 17 2.94 -0.19 16.93
N LEU A 18 4.09 -0.88 17.01
CA LEU A 18 4.92 -1.15 15.84
C LEU A 18 4.21 -2.02 14.80
N GLU A 19 3.35 -2.95 15.20
CA GLU A 19 2.56 -3.78 14.28
C GLU A 19 1.56 -2.95 13.46
N PHE A 20 1.05 -1.84 14.00
CA PHE A 20 0.17 -0.91 13.31
C PHE A 20 0.87 0.23 12.56
N LEU A 21 2.20 0.36 12.69
CA LEU A 21 2.97 1.32 11.89
C LEU A 21 3.15 0.85 10.45
N ASP A 22 3.25 1.82 9.54
CA ASP A 22 3.58 1.58 8.14
C ASP A 22 5.04 1.18 7.93
N PHE A 23 5.32 0.48 6.83
CA PHE A 23 6.66 -0.01 6.53
C PHE A 23 7.69 1.09 6.34
N GLN A 24 7.29 2.29 5.90
CA GLN A 24 8.20 3.41 5.75
C GLN A 24 8.62 3.97 7.12
N SER A 25 7.66 4.11 8.05
CA SER A 25 7.92 4.50 9.44
C SER A 25 8.77 3.46 10.17
N LEU A 26 8.47 2.17 10.02
CA LEU A 26 9.29 1.10 10.60
C LEU A 26 10.71 1.09 10.05
N SER A 27 10.88 1.28 8.74
CA SER A 27 12.21 1.36 8.12
C SER A 27 13.03 2.51 8.69
N ARG A 28 12.40 3.68 8.89
CA ARG A 28 13.04 4.84 9.52
C ARG A 28 13.38 4.58 10.99
N LEU A 29 12.44 3.99 11.74
CA LEU A 29 12.63 3.67 13.16
C LEU A 29 13.83 2.75 13.38
N ARG A 30 13.99 1.72 12.53
CA ARG A 30 15.14 0.80 12.57
C ARG A 30 16.50 1.50 12.43
N CYS A 31 16.54 2.66 11.78
CA CYS A 31 17.77 3.42 11.59
C CYS A 31 18.12 4.35 12.77
N VAL A 32 17.22 4.52 13.75
CA VAL A 32 17.41 5.45 14.88
C VAL A 32 18.35 4.89 15.95
N SER A 33 18.22 3.60 16.28
CA SER A 33 19.08 2.94 17.27
C SER A 33 19.13 1.42 17.09
N LEU A 34 20.15 0.77 17.67
CA LEU A 34 20.24 -0.70 17.66
C LEU A 34 19.05 -1.34 18.38
N THR A 35 18.57 -0.74 19.47
CA THR A 35 17.38 -1.21 20.19
C THR A 35 16.13 -1.10 19.32
N ALA A 36 15.94 0.02 18.61
CA ALA A 36 14.84 0.22 17.68
C ALA A 36 14.85 -0.81 16.53
N ASN A 37 16.04 -1.09 15.99
CA ASN A 37 16.21 -2.15 14.99
C ASN A 37 15.84 -3.52 15.54
N HIS A 38 16.30 -3.86 16.75
CA HIS A 38 16.02 -5.15 17.38
C HIS A 38 14.53 -5.35 17.64
N ILE A 39 13.87 -4.40 18.30
CA ILE A 39 12.44 -4.52 18.64
C ILE A 39 11.54 -4.55 17.39
N THR A 40 11.89 -3.80 16.34
CA THR A 40 11.14 -3.85 15.08
C THR A 40 11.22 -5.24 14.44
N LYS A 41 12.39 -5.90 14.50
CA LYS A 41 12.55 -7.28 14.03
C LYS A 41 11.85 -8.31 14.93
N SER A 42 11.53 -7.95 16.17
CA SER A 42 10.73 -8.79 17.08
C SER A 42 9.23 -8.74 16.75
N VAL A 43 8.76 -7.77 15.95
CA VAL A 43 7.37 -7.75 15.48
C VAL A 43 7.17 -8.88 14.46
N LEU A 44 6.32 -9.84 14.82
CA LEU A 44 6.08 -11.03 13.99
C LEU A 44 5.61 -10.66 12.59
N ALA A 45 4.67 -9.72 12.48
CA ALA A 45 4.15 -9.30 11.20
C ALA A 45 5.25 -8.73 10.29
N TYR A 46 6.17 -7.95 10.88
CA TYR A 46 7.26 -7.33 10.12
C TYR A 46 8.18 -8.40 9.56
N THR A 47 8.57 -9.34 10.41
CA THR A 47 9.47 -10.42 10.02
C THR A 47 8.84 -11.36 9.00
N GLU A 48 7.56 -11.71 9.11
CA GLU A 48 6.88 -12.55 8.11
C GLU A 48 6.83 -11.88 6.73
N VAL A 49 6.41 -10.61 6.67
CA VAL A 49 6.27 -9.89 5.39
C VAL A 49 7.65 -9.63 4.76
N MET A 50 8.65 -9.24 5.55
CA MET A 50 10.01 -9.04 5.04
C MET A 50 10.63 -10.34 4.50
N THR A 51 10.35 -11.48 5.15
CA THR A 51 10.89 -12.78 4.75
C THR A 51 10.18 -13.35 3.52
N HIS A 52 8.86 -13.22 3.43
CA HIS A 52 8.06 -13.95 2.46
C HIS A 52 7.44 -13.09 1.34
N ALA A 53 7.43 -11.76 1.49
CA ALA A 53 6.71 -10.85 0.60
C ALA A 53 7.57 -9.66 0.14
N ALA A 54 8.85 -9.91 -0.13
CA ALA A 54 9.77 -8.92 -0.68
C ALA A 54 9.27 -8.29 -2.00
N GLY A 55 8.61 -9.08 -2.86
CA GLY A 55 8.04 -8.61 -4.13
C GLY A 55 6.98 -7.51 -3.95
N PRO A 56 5.85 -7.80 -3.27
CA PRO A 56 4.84 -6.79 -2.94
C PRO A 56 5.40 -5.54 -2.26
N LEU A 57 6.31 -5.71 -1.29
CA LEU A 57 6.97 -4.58 -0.63
C LEU A 57 7.78 -3.70 -1.60
N THR A 58 8.51 -4.32 -2.52
CA THR A 58 9.29 -3.60 -3.55
C THR A 58 8.38 -2.79 -4.45
N VAL A 59 7.25 -3.37 -4.87
CA VAL A 59 6.24 -2.67 -5.68
C VAL A 59 5.63 -1.50 -4.90
N LEU A 60 5.25 -1.70 -3.63
CA LEU A 60 4.71 -0.63 -2.79
C LEU A 60 5.71 0.51 -2.56
N ALA A 61 6.99 0.18 -2.36
CA ALA A 61 8.05 1.17 -2.23
C ALA A 61 8.23 1.97 -3.54
N ALA A 62 8.35 1.27 -4.67
CA ALA A 62 8.59 1.90 -5.96
C ALA A 62 7.38 2.71 -6.48
N THR A 63 6.16 2.33 -6.06
CA THR A 63 4.93 3.06 -6.38
C THR A 63 4.61 4.20 -5.40
N GLY A 64 5.42 4.41 -4.36
CA GLY A 64 5.26 5.48 -3.37
C GLY A 64 4.14 5.25 -2.35
N LEU A 65 3.66 4.00 -2.24
CA LEU A 65 2.50 3.63 -1.41
C LEU A 65 2.89 2.99 -0.07
N LEU A 66 4.18 2.75 0.18
CA LEU A 66 4.67 2.06 1.38
C LEU A 66 4.22 2.70 2.71
N ARG A 67 4.04 4.03 2.74
CA ARG A 67 3.56 4.81 3.90
C ARG A 67 2.09 4.63 4.25
N TYR A 68 1.28 4.05 3.37
CA TYR A 68 -0.15 3.93 3.59
C TYR A 68 -0.54 2.58 4.22
N HIS A 69 0.41 1.66 4.34
CA HIS A 69 0.12 0.26 4.68
C HIS A 69 0.87 -0.16 5.93
N SER A 70 0.09 -0.41 6.98
CA SER A 70 0.58 -1.01 8.21
C SER A 70 1.15 -2.41 7.98
N CYS A 71 2.03 -2.82 8.88
CA CYS A 71 2.52 -4.18 8.85
C CYS A 71 1.41 -5.22 9.03
N PHE A 72 0.48 -4.94 9.94
CA PHE A 72 -0.70 -5.75 10.18
C PHE A 72 -1.57 -5.94 8.93
N SER A 73 -1.98 -4.84 8.29
CA SER A 73 -2.91 -4.89 7.15
C SER A 73 -2.31 -5.62 5.95
N LEU A 74 -1.03 -5.38 5.64
CA LEU A 74 -0.37 -6.08 4.54
C LEU A 74 -0.22 -7.58 4.83
N ARG A 75 0.17 -7.96 6.05
CA ARG A 75 0.25 -9.37 6.45
C ARG A 75 -1.11 -10.06 6.34
N GLN A 76 -2.15 -9.41 6.85
CA GLN A 76 -3.52 -9.95 6.82
C GLN A 76 -3.97 -10.19 5.37
N ALA A 77 -3.75 -9.23 4.48
CA ALA A 77 -4.11 -9.36 3.08
C ALA A 77 -3.32 -10.46 2.36
N LEU A 78 -2.02 -10.60 2.63
CA LEU A 78 -1.17 -11.63 2.04
C LEU A 78 -1.52 -13.05 2.52
N ARG A 79 -2.10 -13.18 3.72
CA ARG A 79 -2.60 -14.44 4.27
C ARG A 79 -4.04 -14.74 3.86
N SER A 80 -4.74 -13.78 3.27
CA SER A 80 -6.08 -13.97 2.73
C SER A 80 -6.03 -14.45 1.28
N TRP A 81 -6.97 -15.30 0.92
CA TRP A 81 -7.17 -15.75 -0.46
C TRP A 81 -8.41 -15.12 -1.10
N GLU A 82 -9.27 -14.46 -0.31
CA GLU A 82 -10.58 -13.96 -0.71
C GLU A 82 -10.53 -12.52 -1.22
N CYS A 83 -11.36 -12.22 -2.21
CA CYS A 83 -11.61 -10.89 -2.72
C CYS A 83 -12.43 -10.10 -1.71
N VAL A 84 -11.95 -8.92 -1.29
CA VAL A 84 -12.66 -8.07 -0.31
C VAL A 84 -14.08 -7.70 -0.75
N SER A 85 -14.35 -7.65 -2.06
CA SER A 85 -15.64 -7.22 -2.59
C SER A 85 -16.64 -8.37 -2.81
N CYS A 86 -16.20 -9.57 -3.16
CA CYS A 86 -17.11 -10.66 -3.53
C CYS A 86 -16.83 -11.99 -2.84
N LEU A 87 -15.82 -12.04 -1.96
CA LEU A 87 -15.39 -13.20 -1.17
C LEU A 87 -14.91 -14.42 -1.98
N HIS A 88 -14.94 -14.37 -3.31
CA HIS A 88 -14.31 -15.39 -4.17
C HIS A 88 -12.80 -15.22 -4.20
N TYR A 89 -12.07 -16.15 -4.83
CA TYR A 89 -10.60 -16.04 -4.94
C TYR A 89 -10.12 -14.69 -5.51
N GLY A 90 -9.37 -13.95 -4.70
CA GLY A 90 -8.88 -12.60 -4.98
C GLY A 90 -7.43 -12.58 -5.44
N GLY A 91 -7.12 -13.12 -6.62
CA GLY A 91 -5.74 -13.33 -7.09
C GLY A 91 -4.80 -12.11 -7.15
N PHE A 92 -5.31 -10.88 -7.02
CA PHE A 92 -4.53 -9.65 -7.12
C PHE A 92 -4.52 -8.89 -5.79
N LEU A 93 -3.50 -8.06 -5.57
CA LEU A 93 -3.44 -7.12 -4.46
C LEU A 93 -3.72 -5.71 -4.99
N PHE A 94 -4.81 -5.07 -4.54
CA PHE A 94 -5.10 -3.69 -4.89
C PHE A 94 -4.21 -2.74 -4.09
N LEU A 95 -3.25 -2.11 -4.75
CA LEU A 95 -2.14 -1.41 -4.09
C LEU A 95 -2.57 -0.22 -3.22
N PHE A 96 -3.71 0.43 -3.51
CA PHE A 96 -4.17 1.59 -2.75
C PHE A 96 -4.71 1.24 -1.37
N THR A 97 -5.33 0.08 -1.20
CA THR A 97 -5.87 -0.38 0.09
C THR A 97 -5.11 -1.58 0.68
N CYS A 98 -4.20 -2.18 -0.10
CA CYS A 98 -3.56 -3.46 0.20
C CYS A 98 -4.55 -4.57 0.50
N GLU A 99 -5.65 -4.65 -0.26
CA GLU A 99 -6.64 -5.73 -0.13
C GLU A 99 -6.59 -6.68 -1.32
N ARG A 100 -6.94 -7.95 -1.08
CA ARG A 100 -7.06 -8.95 -2.13
C ARG A 100 -8.30 -8.66 -2.97
N ALA A 101 -8.17 -8.73 -4.29
CA ALA A 101 -9.26 -8.49 -5.24
C ALA A 101 -9.18 -9.45 -6.43
N CYS A 102 -10.33 -9.86 -6.95
CA CYS A 102 -10.39 -10.66 -8.18
C CYS A 102 -10.42 -9.75 -9.42
N SER A 103 -9.97 -10.25 -10.57
CA SER A 103 -9.95 -9.50 -11.84
C SER A 103 -11.32 -8.93 -12.23
N ARG A 104 -12.40 -9.67 -11.95
CA ARG A 104 -13.78 -9.20 -12.22
C ARG A 104 -14.16 -7.99 -11.36
N CYS A 105 -13.81 -7.98 -10.08
CA CYS A 105 -14.09 -6.83 -9.20
C CYS A 105 -13.22 -5.63 -9.56
N LEU A 106 -11.93 -5.84 -9.84
CA LEU A 106 -11.02 -4.77 -10.28
C LEU A 106 -11.51 -4.06 -11.55
N SER A 107 -12.21 -4.75 -12.44
CA SER A 107 -12.69 -4.20 -13.71
C SER A 107 -14.11 -3.64 -13.68
N ARG A 108 -14.94 -4.02 -12.69
CA ARG A 108 -16.38 -3.68 -12.70
C ARG A 108 -16.85 -2.93 -11.48
N ASN A 109 -16.15 -3.05 -10.35
CA ASN A 109 -16.53 -2.38 -9.13
C ASN A 109 -15.84 -1.01 -9.10
N LEU A 110 -16.67 0.03 -9.11
CA LEU A 110 -16.27 1.44 -9.08
C LEU A 110 -15.35 1.77 -7.90
N ALA A 111 -15.43 1.03 -6.79
CA ALA A 111 -14.55 1.21 -5.64
C ALA A 111 -13.06 0.95 -5.95
N PHE A 112 -12.74 0.19 -7.01
CA PHE A 112 -11.36 -0.05 -7.43
C PHE A 112 -10.91 0.85 -8.59
N HIS A 113 -11.76 1.77 -9.06
CA HIS A 113 -11.41 2.65 -10.15
C HIS A 113 -10.38 3.69 -9.71
N VAL A 114 -9.33 3.83 -10.51
CA VAL A 114 -8.25 4.78 -10.29
C VAL A 114 -8.20 5.76 -11.45
N THR A 115 -7.92 7.02 -11.15
CA THR A 115 -7.85 8.07 -12.17
C THR A 115 -6.56 8.86 -12.05
N LYS A 116 -6.20 9.56 -13.13
CA LYS A 116 -5.04 10.46 -13.13
C LYS A 116 -5.38 11.69 -12.28
N LYS A 117 -4.39 12.22 -11.55
CA LYS A 117 -4.53 13.45 -10.76
C LYS A 117 -5.16 14.60 -11.56
N ALA A 118 -4.76 14.77 -12.83
CA ALA A 118 -5.33 15.81 -13.72
C ALA A 118 -6.84 15.61 -14.01
N ALA A 119 -7.27 14.37 -14.22
CA ALA A 119 -8.68 14.07 -14.44
C ALA A 119 -9.49 14.24 -13.14
N ALA A 120 -8.92 13.86 -11.99
CA ALA A 120 -9.56 14.08 -10.70
C ALA A 120 -9.82 15.58 -10.44
N LYS A 121 -8.85 16.44 -10.72
CA LYS A 121 -9.00 17.90 -10.64
C LYS A 121 -10.10 18.43 -11.55
N TYR A 122 -10.10 17.98 -12.80
CA TYR A 122 -11.05 18.48 -13.79
C TYR A 122 -12.49 18.04 -13.54
N TYR A 123 -12.70 16.75 -13.23
CA TYR A 123 -14.05 16.19 -13.09
C TYR A 123 -14.62 16.29 -11.67
N PHE A 124 -13.77 16.31 -10.63
CA PHE A 124 -14.21 16.32 -9.23
C PHE A 124 -13.78 17.57 -8.45
N GLY A 125 -13.09 18.52 -9.08
CA GLY A 125 -12.70 19.79 -8.43
C GLY A 125 -11.70 19.62 -7.29
N VAL A 126 -10.91 18.53 -7.27
CA VAL A 126 -9.92 18.28 -6.20
C VAL A 126 -8.87 19.39 -6.19
N HIS A 127 -8.72 20.11 -5.06
CA HIS A 127 -7.68 21.14 -4.94
C HIS A 127 -6.28 20.51 -4.86
N GLU A 128 -5.23 21.28 -5.18
CA GLU A 128 -3.85 20.79 -5.03
C GLU A 128 -3.53 20.35 -3.61
N ASP A 129 -4.00 21.11 -2.61
CA ASP A 129 -3.75 20.85 -1.20
C ASP A 129 -4.41 19.55 -0.75
N ASP A 130 -5.66 19.31 -1.16
CA ASP A 130 -6.37 18.06 -0.90
C ASP A 130 -5.69 16.89 -1.62
N ALA A 131 -5.19 17.11 -2.83
CA ALA A 131 -4.56 16.08 -3.62
C ALA A 131 -3.21 15.62 -3.04
N VAL A 132 -2.57 16.40 -2.16
CA VAL A 132 -1.36 15.98 -1.43
C VAL A 132 -1.70 14.95 -0.35
N ALA A 133 -2.89 15.05 0.25
CA ALA A 133 -3.35 14.10 1.26
C ALA A 133 -3.83 12.76 0.67
N LEU A 134 -4.15 12.74 -0.64
CA LEU A 134 -4.61 11.53 -1.31
C LEU A 134 -3.46 10.55 -1.63
N PRO A 135 -3.67 9.24 -1.42
CA PRO A 135 -2.76 8.22 -1.94
C PRO A 135 -2.55 8.39 -3.45
N THR A 136 -1.29 8.54 -3.85
CA THR A 136 -0.90 8.66 -5.25
C THR A 136 0.03 7.51 -5.60
N LEU A 137 -0.34 6.75 -6.62
CA LEU A 137 0.48 5.68 -7.18
C LEU A 137 1.36 6.24 -8.30
N TYR A 138 2.67 6.00 -8.20
CA TYR A 138 3.59 6.23 -9.30
C TYR A 138 3.67 4.99 -10.18
N CYS A 139 3.35 5.12 -11.47
CA CYS A 139 3.47 4.01 -12.41
C CYS A 139 4.94 3.61 -12.55
N LEU A 140 5.23 2.32 -12.41
CA LEU A 140 6.57 1.81 -12.70
C LEU A 140 6.83 1.91 -14.22
N PRO A 141 8.07 2.07 -14.66
CA PRO A 141 8.39 1.99 -16.08
C PRO A 141 8.02 0.60 -16.63
N GLY A 142 7.29 0.54 -17.73
CA GLY A 142 6.90 -0.72 -18.35
C GLY A 142 5.86 -0.58 -19.45
N VAL A 143 5.71 -1.63 -20.27
CA VAL A 143 4.62 -1.74 -21.23
C VAL A 143 3.46 -2.41 -20.53
N TYR A 144 2.48 -1.62 -20.13
CA TYR A 144 1.23 -2.14 -19.59
C TYR A 144 0.23 -2.33 -20.73
N PRO A 145 -0.46 -3.47 -20.81
CA PRO A 145 -1.59 -3.59 -21.72
C PRO A 145 -2.60 -2.52 -21.32
N ALA A 146 -2.84 -1.56 -22.21
CA ALA A 146 -3.89 -0.58 -22.03
C ALA A 146 -5.21 -1.34 -21.92
N GLY A 147 -5.96 -1.11 -20.83
CA GLY A 147 -7.33 -1.58 -20.76
C GLY A 147 -8.11 -1.07 -21.99
N PRO A 148 -9.14 -1.80 -22.46
CA PRO A 148 -9.87 -1.46 -23.68
C PRO A 148 -10.38 -0.01 -23.71
N GLU A 149 -10.67 0.56 -22.54
CA GLU A 149 -11.10 1.96 -22.38
C GLU A 149 -10.02 3.00 -22.69
N LEU A 150 -8.75 2.71 -22.40
CA LEU A 150 -7.62 3.61 -22.68
C LEU A 150 -7.29 3.65 -24.19
N ILE A 151 -7.49 2.54 -24.90
CA ILE A 151 -7.33 2.48 -26.36
C ILE A 151 -8.41 3.35 -27.04
N ALA A 152 -9.64 3.29 -26.55
CA ALA A 152 -10.75 4.09 -27.08
C ALA A 152 -10.52 5.60 -26.90
N HIS A 153 -9.92 6.01 -25.78
CA HIS A 153 -9.61 7.42 -25.51
C HIS A 153 -8.37 7.91 -26.25
N ALA A 154 -7.35 7.07 -26.46
CA ALA A 154 -6.17 7.41 -27.26
C ALA A 154 -6.53 7.64 -28.74
N ARG A 155 -7.43 6.83 -29.31
CA ARG A 155 -7.92 6.99 -30.69
C ARG A 155 -8.71 8.28 -30.94
N LYS A 156 -9.33 8.86 -29.91
CA LYS A 156 -10.08 10.12 -30.02
C LYS A 156 -9.20 11.37 -30.02
N LYS A 157 -7.91 11.26 -29.73
CA LYS A 157 -6.96 12.39 -29.76
C LYS A 157 -6.12 12.46 -31.05
N THR A 158 -6.38 11.58 -32.02
CA THR A 158 -5.60 11.46 -33.27
C THR A 158 -6.40 11.79 -34.53
N VAL A 159 -7.49 12.57 -34.39
CA VAL A 159 -8.25 13.14 -35.52
C VAL A 159 -8.35 14.64 -35.32
#